data_AF-A0A259IE57-F1
#
_entry.id   AF-A0A259IE57-F1
#
_cell.length_a   1.000
_cell.length_b   1.000
_cell.length_c   1.000
_cell.angle_alpha   90.00
_cell.angle_beta   90.00
_cell.angle_gamma   90.00
#
_symmetry.space_group_name_H-M   'P 1'
#
loop_
_entity.id
_entity.type
_entity.pdbx_description
1 polymer ?
#
loop_
_entity_poly.entity_id
_entity_poly.type
_entity_poly.pdbx_seq_one_letter_code
_entity_poly.pdbx_strand_id
1 'polypeptide(L)'
;MISRIFRILAILAAISLPLSVFGAKEPIYVNLATNDPVKVSMALDASRQYAEKGYPIVIYLNDKAVLLGVEVQSGAVSKEGEAIRQAIANGAKIIVCPSCLEDYGFTRNNLLQGAMLGAEHQNTR
;
A
#
# COMPACT_ATOMS: atom_id res chain seq x y z
N MET A 1 -42.78 -35.05 7.02
CA MET A 1 -42.75 -33.61 7.40
C MET A 1 -41.43 -33.15 8.00
N ILE A 2 -40.82 -33.90 8.94
CA ILE A 2 -39.53 -33.57 9.60
C ILE A 2 -38.37 -33.27 8.63
N SER A 3 -38.24 -34.02 7.53
CA SER A 3 -37.20 -33.80 6.50
C SER A 3 -37.31 -32.44 5.79
N ARG A 4 -38.53 -31.91 5.60
CA ARG A 4 -38.74 -30.60 4.97
C ARG A 4 -38.39 -29.45 5.91
N ILE A 5 -38.71 -29.60 7.19
CA ILE A 5 -38.36 -28.62 8.23
C ILE A 5 -36.84 -28.54 8.38
N PHE A 6 -36.13 -29.67 8.38
CA PHE A 6 -34.66 -29.70 8.41
C PHE A 6 -34.01 -29.01 7.21
N ARG A 7 -34.56 -29.20 6.00
CA ARG A 7 -34.08 -28.51 4.80
C ARG A 7 -34.31 -27.00 4.85
N ILE A 8 -35.45 -26.55 5.36
CA ILE A 8 -35.76 -25.12 5.51
C ILE A 8 -34.84 -24.46 6.55
N LEU A 9 -34.60 -25.12 7.69
CA LEU A 9 -33.65 -24.62 8.70
C LEU A 9 -32.21 -24.53 8.17
N ALA A 10 -31.76 -25.50 7.37
CA ALA A 10 -30.42 -25.47 6.79
C ALA A 10 -30.25 -24.31 5.79
N ILE A 11 -31.29 -23.98 5.01
CA ILE A 11 -31.27 -22.84 4.08
C ILE A 11 -31.27 -21.50 4.84
N LEU A 12 -32.08 -21.37 5.89
CA LEU A 12 -32.10 -20.14 6.71
C LEU A 12 -30.75 -19.90 7.41
N ALA A 13 -30.10 -20.96 7.91
CA ALA A 13 -28.80 -20.85 8.58
C ALA A 13 -27.68 -20.37 7.62
N ALA A 14 -27.73 -20.76 6.35
CA ALA A 14 -26.78 -20.32 5.33
C ALA A 14 -26.94 -18.82 4.97
N ILE A 15 -28.16 -18.27 5.07
CA ILE A 15 -28.45 -16.85 4.79
C ILE A 15 -28.08 -15.96 5.99
N SER A 16 -28.07 -16.50 7.20
CA SER A 16 -27.72 -15.75 8.42
C SER A 16 -26.22 -15.53 8.66
N LEU A 17 -25.34 -15.97 7.76
CA LEU A 17 -23.91 -15.67 7.86
C LEU A 17 -23.72 -14.15 7.67
N PRO A 18 -23.19 -13.42 8.66
CA PRO A 18 -22.99 -12.00 8.52
C PRO A 18 -21.95 -11.74 7.44
N LEU A 19 -22.32 -10.96 6.41
CA LEU A 19 -21.44 -10.51 5.32
C LEU A 19 -20.19 -9.78 5.85
N SER A 20 -20.20 -9.32 7.10
CA SER A 20 -19.06 -8.69 7.77
C SER A 20 -17.88 -9.63 8.01
N VAL A 21 -18.06 -10.95 7.96
CA VAL A 21 -16.95 -11.93 8.05
C VAL A 21 -16.05 -11.89 6.81
N PHE A 22 -16.56 -11.37 5.70
CA PHE A 22 -15.81 -11.19 4.45
C PHE A 22 -15.45 -9.72 4.16
N GLY A 23 -15.63 -8.82 5.14
CA GLY A 23 -15.24 -7.42 4.98
C GLY A 23 -13.72 -7.32 4.77
N ALA A 24 -13.30 -6.95 3.55
CA ALA A 24 -11.90 -6.65 3.28
C ALA A 24 -11.41 -5.56 4.25
N LYS A 25 -10.24 -5.74 4.86
CA LYS A 25 -9.67 -4.74 5.76
C LYS A 25 -9.44 -3.45 5.01
N GLU A 26 -9.84 -2.34 5.62
CA GLU A 26 -9.61 -1.01 5.04
C GLU A 26 -8.10 -0.77 4.90
N PRO A 27 -7.64 -0.18 3.77
CA PRO A 27 -6.24 0.12 3.59
C PRO A 27 -5.73 1.12 4.62
N ILE A 28 -4.53 0.89 5.13
CA ILE A 28 -3.81 1.87 5.95
C ILE A 28 -3.02 2.78 5.01
N TYR A 29 -3.33 4.08 5.10
CA TYR A 29 -2.67 5.12 4.36
C TYR A 29 -1.57 5.77 5.20
N VAL A 30 -0.34 5.74 4.69
CA VAL A 30 0.83 6.32 5.32
C VAL A 30 1.33 7.49 4.48
N ASN A 31 1.22 8.70 5.03
CA ASN A 31 1.82 9.89 4.43
C ASN A 31 3.27 10.02 4.91
N LEU A 32 4.24 9.78 4.03
CA LEU A 32 5.65 9.91 4.31
C LEU A 32 6.19 11.16 3.62
N ALA A 33 6.59 12.16 4.41
CA ALA A 33 7.04 13.47 3.93
C ALA A 33 8.57 13.69 4.07
N THR A 34 9.27 12.76 4.69
CA THR A 34 10.68 12.89 5.03
C THR A 34 11.50 11.74 4.46
N ASN A 35 12.77 12.03 4.13
CA ASN A 35 13.79 11.05 3.77
C ASN A 35 14.79 10.81 4.93
N ASP A 36 14.45 11.22 6.15
CA ASP A 36 15.24 10.88 7.35
C ASP A 36 15.25 9.36 7.56
N PRO A 37 16.42 8.69 7.55
CA PRO A 37 16.49 7.22 7.56
C PRO A 37 15.76 6.55 8.72
N VAL A 38 15.86 7.15 9.93
CA VAL A 38 15.25 6.57 11.14
C VAL A 38 13.73 6.67 11.05
N LYS A 39 13.19 7.83 10.66
CA LYS A 39 11.75 8.02 10.51
C LYS A 39 11.16 7.18 9.38
N VAL A 40 11.88 7.03 8.27
CA VAL A 40 11.49 6.16 7.16
C VAL A 40 11.42 4.71 7.63
N SER A 41 12.47 4.21 8.29
CA SER A 41 12.50 2.85 8.84
C SER A 41 11.32 2.61 9.78
N MET A 42 11.06 3.53 10.71
CA MET A 42 9.93 3.42 11.65
C MET A 42 8.58 3.33 10.93
N ALA A 43 8.36 4.17 9.91
CA ALA A 43 7.10 4.16 9.14
C ALA A 43 6.92 2.86 8.35
N LEU A 44 7.98 2.35 7.74
CA LEU A 44 7.95 1.09 6.99
C LEU A 44 7.78 -0.12 7.92
N ASP A 45 8.41 -0.14 9.09
CA ASP A 45 8.22 -1.19 10.09
C ASP A 45 6.80 -1.21 10.66
N ALA A 46 6.21 -0.05 10.93
CA ALA A 46 4.80 0.03 11.34
C ALA A 46 3.89 -0.51 10.22
N SER A 47 4.12 -0.09 8.98
CA SER A 47 3.38 -0.56 7.81
C SER A 47 3.45 -2.06 7.63
N ARG A 48 4.65 -2.65 7.78
CA ARG A 48 4.86 -4.10 7.73
C ARG A 48 4.06 -4.85 8.80
N GLN A 49 4.08 -4.37 10.05
CA GLN A 49 3.31 -5.00 11.14
C GLN A 49 1.80 -4.99 10.88
N TYR A 50 1.30 -3.96 10.19
CA TYR A 50 -0.10 -3.93 9.76
C TYR A 50 -0.36 -4.87 8.58
N ALA A 51 0.55 -4.94 7.61
CA ALA A 51 0.47 -5.89 6.50
C ALA A 51 0.44 -7.35 7.00
N GLU A 52 1.26 -7.69 8.00
CA GLU A 52 1.27 -9.02 8.66
C GLU A 52 -0.08 -9.34 9.33
N LYS A 53 -0.84 -8.32 9.72
CA LYS A 53 -2.20 -8.46 10.23
C LYS A 53 -3.26 -8.48 9.12
N GLY A 54 -2.87 -8.45 7.85
CA GLY A 54 -3.76 -8.49 6.69
C GLY A 54 -4.35 -7.15 6.26
N TYR A 55 -3.85 -6.02 6.76
CA TYR A 55 -4.27 -4.71 6.26
C TYR A 55 -3.53 -4.38 4.95
N PRO A 56 -4.24 -3.98 3.88
CA PRO A 56 -3.60 -3.43 2.69
C PRO A 56 -2.85 -2.15 3.05
N ILE A 57 -1.64 -1.97 2.51
CA ILE A 57 -0.82 -0.79 2.79
C ILE A 57 -0.74 0.12 1.56
N VAL A 58 -0.97 1.40 1.77
CA VAL A 58 -0.76 2.47 0.79
C VAL A 58 0.19 3.49 1.39
N ILE A 59 1.34 3.70 0.77
CA ILE A 59 2.32 4.70 1.20
C ILE A 59 2.36 5.80 0.15
N TYR A 60 2.06 7.03 0.57
CA TYR A 60 2.18 8.22 -0.24
C TYR A 60 3.46 8.97 0.11
N LEU A 61 4.34 9.10 -0.87
CA LEU A 61 5.58 9.85 -0.78
C LEU A 61 5.30 11.29 -1.21
N ASN A 62 5.49 12.26 -0.31
CA ASN A 62 5.44 13.68 -0.62
C ASN A 62 6.66 14.42 -0.05
N ASP A 63 6.78 15.70 -0.41
CA ASP A 63 7.92 16.54 -0.03
C ASP A 63 9.25 15.81 -0.28
N LYS A 64 10.14 15.69 0.71
CA LYS A 64 11.47 15.08 0.56
C LYS A 64 11.44 13.58 0.31
N ALA A 65 10.35 12.91 0.69
CA ALA A 65 10.25 11.46 0.56
C ALA A 65 10.11 10.98 -0.88
N VAL A 66 9.77 11.87 -1.84
CA VAL A 66 9.69 11.49 -3.26
C VAL A 66 11.00 10.93 -3.80
N LEU A 67 12.13 11.37 -3.23
CA LEU A 67 13.46 10.88 -3.59
C LEU A 67 13.66 9.39 -3.26
N LEU A 68 12.88 8.84 -2.33
CA LEU A 68 12.90 7.42 -1.99
C LEU A 68 12.19 6.57 -3.06
N GLY A 69 11.31 7.18 -3.84
CA GLY A 69 10.57 6.55 -4.93
C GLY A 69 11.28 6.63 -6.29
N VAL A 70 12.51 7.14 -6.34
CA VAL A 70 13.28 7.37 -7.57
C VAL A 70 14.40 6.33 -7.73
N GLU A 71 14.54 5.80 -8.94
CA GLU A 71 15.63 4.94 -9.40
C GLU A 71 16.88 5.78 -9.66
N VAL A 72 17.94 5.60 -8.86
CA VAL A 72 19.20 6.33 -9.03
C VAL A 72 20.03 5.67 -10.14
N GLN A 73 20.34 6.43 -11.20
CA GLN A 73 21.08 5.93 -12.38
C GLN A 73 22.53 5.47 -12.10
N SER A 74 23.10 5.83 -10.94
CA SER A 74 24.49 5.50 -10.59
C SER A 74 24.71 4.06 -10.11
N GLY A 75 23.68 3.21 -10.12
CA GLY A 75 23.76 1.81 -9.69
C GLY A 75 23.90 1.60 -8.18
N ALA A 76 24.06 2.67 -7.40
CA ALA A 76 24.03 2.61 -5.94
C ALA A 76 22.58 2.71 -5.45
N VAL A 77 22.03 1.58 -5.00
CA VAL A 77 20.73 1.56 -4.32
C VAL A 77 20.90 2.15 -2.92
N SER A 78 20.21 3.26 -2.62
CA SER A 78 20.16 3.77 -1.24
C SER A 78 19.45 2.76 -0.35
N LYS A 79 19.84 2.66 0.93
CA LYS A 79 19.21 1.72 1.88
C LYS A 79 17.71 1.95 2.01
N GLU A 80 17.30 3.20 1.94
CA GLU A 80 15.91 3.62 2.03
C GLU A 80 15.16 3.32 0.73
N GLY A 81 15.80 3.47 -0.44
CA GLY A 81 15.23 3.05 -1.73
C GLY A 81 15.04 1.53 -1.80
N GLU A 82 15.97 0.75 -1.25
CA GLU A 82 15.81 -0.71 -1.10
C GLU A 82 14.62 -1.05 -0.19
N ALA A 83 14.44 -0.34 0.92
CA ALA A 83 13.30 -0.55 1.81
C ALA A 83 11.95 -0.27 1.11
N ILE A 84 11.89 0.72 0.21
CA ILE A 84 10.71 0.98 -0.63
C ILE A 84 10.48 -0.16 -1.63
N ARG A 85 11.52 -0.68 -2.29
CA ARG A 85 11.39 -1.85 -3.18
C ARG A 85 10.87 -3.08 -2.43
N GLN A 86 11.37 -3.33 -1.22
CA GLN A 86 10.88 -4.41 -0.38
C GLN A 86 9.42 -4.22 0.02
N ALA A 87 8.99 -2.99 0.34
CA ALA A 87 7.59 -2.69 0.59
C ALA A 87 6.70 -3.01 -0.63
N ILE A 88 7.15 -2.63 -1.84
CA ILE A 88 6.46 -2.97 -3.10
C ILE A 88 6.38 -4.48 -3.29
N ALA A 89 7.50 -5.19 -3.12
CA ALA A 89 7.55 -6.65 -3.25
C ALA A 89 6.61 -7.37 -2.27
N ASN A 90 6.39 -6.78 -1.09
CA ASN A 90 5.45 -7.26 -0.08
C ASN A 90 3.99 -6.79 -0.32
N GLY A 91 3.70 -6.16 -1.45
CA GLY A 91 2.35 -5.79 -1.87
C GLY A 91 1.88 -4.41 -1.42
N ALA A 92 2.75 -3.57 -0.84
CA ALA A 92 2.39 -2.18 -0.55
C ALA A 92 2.25 -1.38 -1.85
N LYS A 93 1.22 -0.53 -1.91
CA LYS A 93 1.07 0.45 -3.01
C LYS A 93 1.89 1.69 -2.68
N ILE A 94 2.90 1.99 -3.51
CA ILE A 94 3.70 3.21 -3.37
C ILE A 94 3.22 4.25 -4.36
N ILE A 95 2.81 5.41 -3.85
CA ILE A 95 2.26 6.51 -4.62
C ILE A 95 3.16 7.73 -4.42
N VAL A 96 3.55 8.39 -5.49
CA VAL A 96 4.47 9.53 -5.46
C VAL A 96 3.73 10.81 -5.83
N CYS A 97 3.90 11.85 -5.01
CA CYS A 97 3.41 13.20 -5.26
C CYS A 97 3.97 13.77 -6.58
N PRO A 98 3.13 14.06 -7.60
CA PRO A 98 3.61 14.53 -8.90
C PRO A 98 4.34 15.86 -8.83
N SER A 99 3.73 16.88 -8.22
CA SER A 99 4.34 18.22 -8.13
C SER A 99 5.63 18.20 -7.31
N CYS A 100 5.66 17.45 -6.20
CA CYS A 100 6.86 17.32 -5.39
C CYS A 100 7.99 16.63 -6.15
N LEU A 101 7.68 15.62 -6.98
CA LEU A 101 8.67 14.94 -7.82
C LEU A 101 9.27 15.91 -8.87
N GLU A 102 8.41 16.72 -9.49
CA GLU A 102 8.79 17.77 -10.43
C GLU A 102 9.66 18.85 -9.77
N ASP A 103 9.35 19.25 -8.54
CA ASP A 103 10.15 20.22 -7.75
C ASP A 103 11.59 19.74 -7.52
N TYR A 104 11.81 18.42 -7.46
CA TYR A 104 13.13 17.79 -7.37
C TYR A 104 13.76 17.47 -8.73
N GLY A 105 13.13 17.87 -9.84
CA GLY A 105 13.66 17.68 -11.20
C GLY A 105 13.52 16.27 -11.76
N PHE A 106 12.64 15.44 -11.18
CA PHE A 106 12.39 14.08 -11.63
C PHE A 106 11.05 13.97 -12.35
N THR A 107 10.91 12.89 -13.12
CA THR A 107 9.70 12.56 -13.88
C THR A 107 9.27 11.12 -13.58
N ARG A 108 8.12 10.70 -14.12
CA ARG A 108 7.67 9.30 -14.05
C ARG A 108 8.74 8.29 -14.46
N ASN A 109 9.54 8.62 -15.47
CA ASN A 109 10.55 7.71 -16.02
C ASN A 109 11.70 7.45 -15.03
N ASN A 110 11.76 8.25 -13.96
CA ASN A 110 12.74 8.07 -12.91
C ASN A 110 12.19 7.25 -11.74
N LEU A 111 10.92 6.85 -11.74
CA LEU A 111 10.36 6.12 -10.61
C LEU A 111 10.88 4.69 -10.51
N LEU A 112 10.99 4.19 -9.28
CA LEU A 112 11.20 2.78 -9.00
C LEU A 112 10.10 1.94 -9.67
N GLN A 113 10.49 0.79 -10.22
CA GLN A 113 9.51 -0.16 -10.76
C GLN A 113 8.46 -0.53 -9.70
N GLY A 114 7.18 -0.34 -10.02
CA GLY A 114 6.05 -0.61 -9.13
C GLY A 114 5.57 0.60 -8.32
N ALA A 115 6.31 1.71 -8.30
CA ALA A 115 5.80 2.99 -7.81
C ALA A 115 4.89 3.67 -8.86
N MET A 116 3.89 4.40 -8.40
CA MET A 116 2.88 5.05 -9.25
C MET A 116 2.84 6.56 -8.97
N LEU A 117 2.50 7.39 -9.95
CA LEU A 117 2.19 8.80 -9.67
C LEU A 117 0.80 8.95 -9.03
N GLY A 118 0.65 9.93 -8.14
CA GLY A 118 -0.59 10.21 -7.40
C GLY A 118 -1.86 10.34 -8.26
N ALA A 119 -1.75 10.99 -9.43
CA ALA A 119 -2.86 11.14 -10.36
C ALA A 119 -3.28 9.80 -11.01
N GLU A 120 -2.35 8.86 -11.17
CA GLU A 120 -2.64 7.55 -11.78
C GLU A 120 -3.35 6.61 -10.81
N HIS A 121 -3.01 6.69 -9.52
CA HIS A 121 -3.69 5.90 -8.49
C HIS A 121 -5.20 6.19 -8.44
N GLN A 122 -5.62 7.42 -8.70
CA GLN A 122 -7.04 7.79 -8.69
C GLN A 122 -7.83 7.16 -9.85
N ASN A 123 -7.17 6.74 -10.93
CA ASN A 123 -7.81 6.12 -12.10
C ASN A 123 -7.96 4.59 -11.96
N THR A 124 -7.53 4.00 -10.84
CA THR A 124 -7.56 2.55 -10.58
C THR A 124 -8.39 2.17 -9.35
N ARG A 125 -9.11 3.12 -8.76
CA ARG A 125 -10.10 2.88 -7.69
C ARG A 125 -11.49 2.69 -8.25
#